data_AF-A0A813CGQ8-F1
#
_entry.id   AF-A0A813CGQ8-F1
#
_cell.length_a   1.000
_cell.length_b   1.000
_cell.length_c   1.000
_cell.angle_alpha   90.00
_cell.angle_beta   90.00
_cell.angle_gamma   90.00
#
_symmetry.space_group_name_H-M   'P 1'
#
loop_
_entity.id
_entity.type
_entity.pdbx_description
1 polymer ?
#
loop_
_entity_poly.entity_id
_entity_poly.type
_entity_poly.pdbx_seq_one_letter_code
_entity_poly.pdbx_strand_id
1 'polypeptide(L)'
;MLSASNASGSTTADLTFQVQEVQTVDAAGIDQKLAAKIEAIEDISDMIEEPAKAKSFGDWMIWMVHRAHLDDPTLTDFDFSNLHMPRGDLEERIAPKLAKAMAWNTNIQTLSLVNSNLQKAEGVVLAQSLKTNKTLLHLNLENNCLDSASVKDLATNLMENPSSKIETLRVAQQKQVGNSFGRPVEEAFGHLLEKNEAILRLGFFCSDAHWRNLIDRAVLRNNDFARRRRKRNMGEEEASRSAAMSAR
;
A
#
# COMPACT_ATOMS: atom_id res chain seq x y z
N MET A 1 -35.57 -29.32 20.20
CA MET A 1 -36.24 -30.56 20.60
C MET A 1 -37.37 -30.95 19.64
N LEU A 2 -37.07 -31.82 18.67
CA LEU A 2 -38.07 -32.60 17.94
C LEU A 2 -37.99 -34.05 18.45
N SER A 3 -39.13 -34.65 18.77
CA SER A 3 -39.19 -36.06 19.21
C SER A 3 -39.97 -36.90 18.22
N ALA A 4 -39.52 -38.14 18.01
CA ALA A 4 -40.20 -39.14 17.21
C ALA A 4 -40.32 -40.43 18.03
N SER A 5 -41.51 -41.01 18.08
CA SER A 5 -41.79 -42.23 18.83
C SER A 5 -42.61 -43.24 18.04
N ASN A 6 -42.39 -44.52 18.35
CA ASN A 6 -43.17 -45.64 17.86
C ASN A 6 -43.36 -46.67 18.99
N ALA A 7 -44.02 -47.80 18.69
CA ALA A 7 -44.28 -48.87 19.67
C ALA A 7 -43.00 -49.47 20.30
N SER A 8 -41.82 -49.18 19.75
CA SER A 8 -40.52 -49.72 20.18
C SER A 8 -39.69 -48.72 20.97
N GLY A 9 -40.07 -47.43 21.05
CA GLY A 9 -39.35 -46.41 21.80
C GLY A 9 -39.52 -45.00 21.25
N SER A 10 -38.77 -44.05 21.84
CA SER A 10 -38.77 -42.63 21.48
C SER A 10 -37.34 -42.11 21.34
N THR A 11 -37.08 -41.25 20.36
CA THR A 11 -35.83 -40.51 20.21
C THR A 11 -36.10 -39.01 20.12
N THR A 12 -35.15 -38.21 20.57
CA THR A 12 -35.21 -36.74 20.58
C THR A 12 -33.95 -36.16 19.98
N ALA A 13 -34.10 -35.16 19.12
CA ALA A 13 -33.00 -34.40 18.55
C ALA A 13 -33.18 -32.90 18.81
N ASP A 14 -32.09 -32.23 19.13
CA ASP A 14 -32.06 -30.77 19.16
C ASP A 14 -31.70 -30.22 17.79
N LEU A 15 -32.71 -29.63 17.16
CA LEU A 15 -32.57 -28.81 15.96
C LEU A 15 -32.47 -27.35 16.40
N THR A 16 -31.29 -26.76 16.19
CA THR A 16 -31.06 -25.32 16.30
C THR A 16 -31.23 -24.70 14.92
N PHE A 17 -32.16 -23.75 14.81
CA PHE A 17 -32.31 -22.91 13.62
C PHE A 17 -31.55 -21.60 13.86
N GLN A 18 -30.69 -21.22 12.93
CA GLN A 18 -30.09 -19.89 12.90
C GLN A 18 -30.71 -19.13 11.74
N VAL A 19 -31.26 -17.94 12.02
CA VAL A 19 -31.62 -16.99 10.96
C VAL A 19 -30.31 -16.41 10.46
N GLN A 20 -29.85 -16.83 9.29
CA GLN A 20 -28.91 -16.02 8.52
C GLN A 20 -29.71 -14.92 7.85
N GLU A 21 -29.45 -13.66 8.22
CA GLU A 21 -29.85 -12.55 7.33
C GLU A 21 -29.28 -12.85 5.95
N VAL A 22 -30.13 -12.76 4.92
CA VAL A 22 -29.66 -12.78 3.53
C VAL A 22 -28.71 -11.60 3.41
N GLN A 23 -27.41 -11.86 3.34
CA GLN A 23 -26.43 -10.81 3.12
C GLN A 23 -26.81 -10.12 1.82
N THR A 24 -27.22 -8.86 1.91
CA THR A 24 -27.46 -8.01 0.74
C THR A 24 -26.10 -7.61 0.22
N VAL A 25 -25.45 -8.55 -0.47
CA VAL A 25 -24.22 -8.30 -1.20
C VAL A 25 -24.56 -7.52 -2.47
N ASP A 26 -23.78 -6.50 -2.76
CA ASP A 26 -23.89 -5.80 -4.03
C ASP A 26 -23.30 -6.61 -5.20
N ALA A 27 -23.27 -6.03 -6.40
CA ALA A 27 -22.70 -6.66 -7.58
C ALA A 27 -21.19 -6.97 -7.46
N ALA A 28 -20.49 -6.39 -6.48
CA ALA A 28 -19.08 -6.62 -6.18
C ALA A 28 -18.88 -7.66 -5.06
N GLY A 29 -19.97 -8.21 -4.49
CA GLY A 29 -19.91 -9.18 -3.40
C GLY A 29 -19.65 -8.54 -2.03
N ILE A 30 -19.88 -7.23 -1.88
CA ILE A 30 -19.62 -6.49 -0.65
C ILE A 30 -20.91 -6.40 0.19
N ASP A 31 -20.82 -6.75 1.47
CA ASP A 31 -21.89 -6.55 2.43
C ASP A 31 -21.92 -5.07 2.86
N GLN A 32 -22.88 -4.33 2.31
CA GLN A 32 -22.99 -2.89 2.54
C GLN A 32 -23.23 -2.51 4.00
N LYS A 33 -23.88 -3.38 4.80
CA LYS A 33 -24.07 -3.12 6.23
C LYS A 33 -22.74 -3.28 6.96
N LEU A 34 -21.98 -4.31 6.63
CA LEU A 34 -20.65 -4.54 7.22
C LEU A 34 -19.69 -3.41 6.83
N ALA A 35 -19.67 -3.03 5.56
CA ALA A 35 -18.82 -1.95 5.06
C ALA A 35 -19.13 -0.61 5.75
N ALA A 36 -20.41 -0.28 5.95
CA ALA A 36 -20.81 0.92 6.69
C ALA A 36 -20.41 0.85 8.18
N LYS A 37 -20.49 -0.34 8.80
CA LYS A 37 -20.02 -0.53 10.18
C LYS A 37 -18.52 -0.34 10.28
N ILE A 38 -17.74 -0.91 9.36
CA ILE A 38 -16.28 -0.73 9.32
C ILE A 38 -15.96 0.76 9.16
N GLU A 39 -16.63 1.43 8.23
CA GLU A 39 -16.37 2.85 7.96
C GLU A 39 -16.66 3.79 9.13
N ALA A 40 -17.61 3.45 9.99
CA ALA A 40 -17.97 4.24 11.17
C ALA A 40 -16.97 4.08 12.34
N ILE A 41 -15.99 3.19 12.23
CA ILE A 41 -14.96 3.00 13.26
C ILE A 41 -13.93 4.12 13.14
N GLU A 42 -13.61 4.76 14.27
CA GLU A 42 -12.63 5.87 14.33
C GLU A 42 -11.37 5.48 15.12
N ASP A 43 -11.41 4.40 15.91
CA ASP A 43 -10.29 3.88 16.70
C ASP A 43 -9.97 2.44 16.32
N ILE A 44 -8.68 2.12 16.18
CA ILE A 44 -8.20 0.78 15.86
C ILE A 44 -8.56 -0.25 16.94
N SER A 45 -8.74 0.16 18.21
CA SER A 45 -9.15 -0.75 19.27
C SER A 45 -10.56 -1.31 19.08
N ASP A 46 -11.41 -0.57 18.36
CA ASP A 46 -12.80 -0.92 18.10
C ASP A 46 -12.96 -1.70 16.78
N MET A 47 -11.84 -2.05 16.14
CA MET A 47 -11.84 -2.80 14.90
C MET A 47 -12.51 -4.17 15.09
N ILE A 48 -13.45 -4.48 14.19
CA ILE A 48 -14.10 -5.78 14.18
C ILE A 48 -13.13 -6.90 13.83
N GLU A 49 -13.51 -8.14 14.15
CA GLU A 49 -12.76 -9.34 13.75
C GLU A 49 -12.57 -9.39 12.23
N GLU A 50 -11.40 -9.88 11.80
CA GLU A 50 -11.03 -9.98 10.39
C GLU A 50 -12.08 -10.79 9.59
N PRO A 51 -12.72 -10.18 8.58
CA PRO A 51 -13.63 -10.91 7.70
C PRO A 51 -12.89 -12.01 6.95
N ALA A 52 -13.47 -13.20 6.86
CA ALA A 52 -12.86 -14.31 6.15
C ALA A 52 -12.71 -13.98 4.65
N LYS A 53 -11.47 -13.75 4.21
CA LYS A 53 -11.11 -13.44 2.82
C LYS A 53 -11.71 -14.39 1.77
N ALA A 54 -11.86 -15.67 2.13
CA ALA A 54 -12.44 -16.69 1.24
C ALA A 54 -13.97 -16.58 1.09
N LYS A 55 -14.66 -15.92 2.03
CA LYS A 55 -16.12 -15.73 1.99
C LYS A 55 -16.50 -14.47 1.25
N SER A 56 -15.85 -13.36 1.59
CA SER A 56 -16.07 -12.06 0.96
C SER A 56 -14.74 -11.33 0.82
N PHE A 57 -14.27 -11.28 -0.42
CA PHE A 57 -13.01 -10.63 -0.73
C PHE A 57 -13.12 -9.11 -0.58
N GLY A 58 -14.24 -8.51 -1.00
CA GLY A 58 -14.47 -7.08 -0.92
C GLY A 58 -14.56 -6.58 0.52
N ASP A 59 -15.25 -7.31 1.42
CA ASP A 59 -15.34 -6.93 2.83
C ASP A 59 -13.97 -6.99 3.51
N TRP A 60 -13.18 -8.03 3.21
CA TRP A 60 -11.80 -8.13 3.69
C TRP A 60 -10.92 -6.97 3.20
N MET A 61 -11.08 -6.54 1.95
CA MET A 61 -10.33 -5.39 1.41
C MET A 61 -10.71 -4.10 2.12
N ILE A 62 -12.01 -3.86 2.33
CA ILE A 62 -12.50 -2.68 3.07
C ILE A 62 -11.94 -2.68 4.50
N TRP A 63 -11.98 -3.83 5.18
CA TRP A 63 -11.41 -4.00 6.51
C TRP A 63 -9.91 -3.68 6.55
N MET A 64 -9.12 -4.24 5.63
CA MET A 64 -7.68 -3.99 5.52
C MET A 64 -7.36 -2.52 5.23
N VAL A 65 -8.05 -1.91 4.26
CA VAL A 65 -7.85 -0.50 3.92
C VAL A 65 -8.27 0.41 5.06
N HIS A 66 -9.31 0.04 5.81
CA HIS A 66 -9.72 0.82 6.96
C HIS A 66 -8.70 0.77 8.10
N ARG A 67 -8.05 -0.37 8.35
CA ARG A 67 -6.89 -0.44 9.27
C ARG A 67 -5.75 0.49 8.83
N ALA A 68 -5.43 0.54 7.54
CA ALA A 68 -4.44 1.46 7.01
C ALA A 68 -4.87 2.94 7.21
N HIS A 69 -6.17 3.23 7.06
CA HIS A 69 -6.75 4.55 7.31
C HIS A 69 -6.67 4.97 8.78
N LEU A 70 -6.91 4.05 9.72
CA LEU A 70 -6.78 4.25 11.16
C LEU A 70 -5.34 4.23 11.67
N ASP A 71 -4.36 4.16 10.76
CA ASP A 71 -2.93 4.12 11.08
C ASP A 71 -2.55 3.00 12.07
N ASP A 72 -3.05 1.79 11.83
CA ASP A 72 -2.79 0.63 12.68
C ASP A 72 -1.27 0.39 12.88
N PRO A 73 -0.77 0.42 14.15
CA PRO A 73 0.65 0.26 14.45
C PRO A 73 1.23 -1.12 14.10
N THR A 74 0.37 -2.12 13.93
CA THR A 74 0.78 -3.48 13.54
C THR A 74 0.88 -3.66 12.03
N LEU A 75 0.38 -2.70 11.24
CA LEU A 75 0.31 -2.80 9.78
C LEU A 75 1.50 -2.08 9.14
N THR A 76 2.67 -2.72 9.16
CA THR A 76 3.89 -2.20 8.53
C THR A 76 4.01 -2.57 7.05
N ASP A 77 3.44 -3.71 6.65
CA ASP A 77 3.54 -4.27 5.31
C ASP A 77 2.14 -4.47 4.73
N PHE A 78 1.80 -3.62 3.77
CA PHE A 78 0.52 -3.63 3.07
C PHE A 78 0.71 -4.19 1.66
N ASP A 79 0.34 -5.45 1.47
CA ASP A 79 0.50 -6.15 0.19
C ASP A 79 -0.84 -6.58 -0.40
N PHE A 80 -1.27 -5.86 -1.44
CA PHE A 80 -2.42 -6.20 -2.27
C PHE A 80 -1.99 -6.70 -3.66
N SER A 81 -0.76 -7.20 -3.82
CA SER A 81 -0.28 -7.70 -5.10
C SER A 81 -1.18 -8.82 -5.63
N ASN A 82 -1.58 -8.70 -6.90
CA ASN A 82 -2.52 -9.59 -7.60
C ASN A 82 -3.93 -9.63 -7.02
N LEU A 83 -4.26 -8.70 -6.12
CA LEU A 83 -5.62 -8.51 -5.60
C LEU A 83 -6.32 -7.44 -6.41
N HIS A 84 -7.28 -7.84 -7.25
CA HIS A 84 -8.00 -6.92 -8.12
C HIS A 84 -8.92 -6.01 -7.31
N MET A 85 -8.50 -4.75 -7.06
CA MET A 85 -9.34 -3.76 -6.40
C MET A 85 -10.53 -3.40 -7.32
N PRO A 86 -11.74 -3.27 -6.77
CA PRO A 86 -12.83 -2.61 -7.48
C PRO A 86 -12.41 -1.20 -7.90
N ARG A 87 -12.99 -0.72 -9.00
CA ARG A 87 -12.70 0.64 -9.47
C ARG A 87 -13.19 1.66 -8.42
N GLY A 88 -12.43 2.73 -8.20
CA GLY A 88 -12.75 3.72 -7.17
C GLY A 88 -14.05 4.49 -7.39
N ASP A 89 -14.58 4.52 -8.62
CA ASP A 89 -15.91 5.08 -8.93
C ASP A 89 -17.06 4.14 -8.50
N LEU A 90 -16.76 2.87 -8.26
CA LEU A 90 -17.73 1.88 -7.77
C LEU A 90 -17.59 1.63 -6.27
N GLU A 91 -16.37 1.73 -5.74
CA GLU A 91 -16.09 1.48 -4.32
C GLU A 91 -15.00 2.42 -3.81
N GLU A 92 -15.42 3.51 -3.17
CA GLU A 92 -14.52 4.54 -2.67
C GLU A 92 -13.74 4.10 -1.41
N ARG A 93 -14.24 3.09 -0.68
CA ARG A 93 -13.68 2.64 0.60
C ARG A 93 -12.43 1.76 0.43
N ILE A 94 -12.03 1.43 -0.80
CA ILE A 94 -10.84 0.62 -1.10
C ILE A 94 -9.71 1.50 -1.68
N ALA A 95 -9.58 1.62 -3.01
CA ALA A 95 -8.40 2.23 -3.61
C ALA A 95 -8.31 3.75 -3.34
N PRO A 96 -9.40 4.54 -3.46
CA PRO A 96 -9.36 5.97 -3.11
C PRO A 96 -9.08 6.22 -1.63
N LYS A 97 -9.72 5.45 -0.72
CA LYS A 97 -9.50 5.56 0.73
C LYS A 97 -8.07 5.20 1.12
N LEU A 98 -7.49 4.13 0.55
CA LEU A 98 -6.09 3.76 0.75
C LEU A 98 -5.14 4.85 0.26
N ALA A 99 -5.36 5.37 -0.95
CA ALA A 99 -4.52 6.43 -1.51
C ALA A 99 -4.51 7.68 -0.62
N LYS A 100 -5.67 8.08 -0.07
CA LYS A 100 -5.78 9.20 0.89
C LYS A 100 -5.08 8.89 2.21
N ALA A 101 -5.28 7.70 2.77
CA ALA A 101 -4.71 7.28 4.05
C ALA A 101 -3.18 7.43 4.12
N MET A 102 -2.49 7.21 2.99
CA MET A 102 -1.04 7.38 2.92
C MET A 102 -0.56 8.81 3.24
N ALA A 103 -1.42 9.82 3.24
CA ALA A 103 -1.01 11.20 3.57
C ALA A 103 -0.64 11.36 5.06
N TRP A 104 -1.29 10.62 5.95
CA TRP A 104 -1.09 10.68 7.40
C TRP A 104 -0.64 9.36 8.02
N ASN A 105 -0.71 8.23 7.32
CA ASN A 105 -0.25 6.96 7.83
C ASN A 105 1.25 7.01 8.20
N THR A 106 1.56 6.60 9.44
CA THR A 106 2.89 6.66 10.04
C THR A 106 3.52 5.28 10.26
N ASN A 107 2.80 4.19 10.00
CA ASN A 107 3.26 2.82 10.27
C ASN A 107 3.61 1.99 9.02
N ILE A 108 2.92 2.18 7.90
CA ILE A 108 3.17 1.42 6.66
C ILE A 108 4.53 1.81 6.06
N GLN A 109 5.44 0.84 6.00
CA GLN A 109 6.76 0.95 5.41
C GLN A 109 6.83 0.34 4.02
N THR A 110 6.02 -0.71 3.76
CA THR A 110 5.93 -1.37 2.47
C THR A 110 4.50 -1.28 1.94
N LEU A 111 4.32 -0.68 0.77
CA LEU A 111 3.05 -0.67 0.03
C LEU A 111 3.27 -1.32 -1.34
N SER A 112 2.72 -2.51 -1.52
CA SER A 112 2.76 -3.25 -2.79
C SER A 112 1.37 -3.41 -3.37
N LEU A 113 1.13 -2.77 -4.50
CA LEU A 113 -0.13 -2.80 -5.25
C LEU A 113 0.10 -3.39 -6.65
N VAL A 114 1.00 -4.37 -6.79
CA VAL A 114 1.35 -4.93 -8.11
C VAL A 114 0.13 -5.59 -8.72
N ASN A 115 -0.25 -5.21 -9.95
CA ASN A 115 -1.39 -5.80 -10.64
C ASN A 115 -2.70 -5.78 -9.80
N SER A 116 -2.94 -4.66 -9.11
CA SER A 116 -4.08 -4.51 -8.19
C SER A 116 -5.22 -3.64 -8.73
N ASN A 117 -5.20 -3.32 -10.03
CA ASN A 117 -6.22 -2.51 -10.70
C ASN A 117 -6.29 -1.03 -10.25
N LEU A 118 -5.18 -0.47 -9.76
CA LEU A 118 -5.10 0.96 -9.46
C LEU A 118 -5.25 1.80 -10.74
N GLN A 119 -6.19 2.75 -10.77
CA GLN A 119 -6.43 3.60 -11.94
C GLN A 119 -5.75 4.96 -11.78
N LYS A 120 -5.75 5.73 -12.88
CA LYS A 120 -5.15 7.08 -12.91
C LYS A 120 -5.68 8.03 -11.82
N ALA A 121 -6.96 7.94 -11.45
CA ALA A 121 -7.56 8.82 -10.45
C ALA A 121 -6.95 8.58 -9.07
N GLU A 122 -6.84 7.32 -8.66
CA GLU A 122 -6.22 6.96 -7.39
C GLU A 122 -4.70 7.17 -7.43
N GLY A 123 -4.06 7.03 -8.60
CA GLY A 123 -2.66 7.38 -8.80
C GLY A 123 -2.34 8.86 -8.51
N VAL A 124 -3.19 9.79 -8.97
CA VAL A 124 -3.06 11.22 -8.66
C VAL A 124 -3.24 11.48 -7.17
N VAL A 125 -4.25 10.87 -6.54
CA VAL A 125 -4.50 11.02 -5.10
C VAL A 125 -3.32 10.48 -4.29
N LEU A 126 -2.79 9.30 -4.66
CA LEU A 126 -1.64 8.70 -4.01
C LEU A 126 -0.41 9.61 -4.15
N ALA A 127 -0.18 10.20 -5.34
CA ALA A 127 0.91 11.15 -5.54
C ALA A 127 0.82 12.35 -4.60
N GLN A 128 -0.38 12.93 -4.45
CA GLN A 128 -0.61 14.05 -3.52
C GLN A 128 -0.35 13.64 -2.08
N SER A 129 -0.81 12.45 -1.65
CA SER A 129 -0.55 11.92 -0.31
C SER A 129 0.93 11.73 -0.01
N LEU A 130 1.72 11.30 -1.00
CA LEU A 130 3.16 11.09 -0.83
C LEU A 130 3.97 12.39 -0.71
N LYS A 131 3.35 13.56 -0.96
CA LYS A 131 3.96 14.86 -0.69
C LYS A 131 4.20 15.09 0.81
N THR A 132 3.41 14.45 1.69
CA THR A 132 3.52 14.59 3.16
C THR A 132 3.98 13.33 3.86
N ASN A 133 3.89 12.16 3.24
CA ASN A 133 4.30 10.90 3.87
C ASN A 133 5.81 10.85 4.18
N LYS A 134 6.17 10.36 5.37
CA LYS A 134 7.57 10.26 5.84
C LYS A 134 7.94 8.88 6.40
N THR A 135 7.08 7.89 6.19
CA THR A 135 7.27 6.53 6.71
C THR A 135 7.57 5.53 5.61
N LEU A 136 6.90 5.66 4.47
CA LEU A 136 6.97 4.67 3.41
C LEU A 136 8.40 4.54 2.87
N LEU A 137 8.91 3.30 2.85
CA LEU A 137 10.24 2.94 2.36
C LEU A 137 10.17 2.28 0.97
N HIS A 138 9.13 1.48 0.74
CA HIS A 138 8.99 0.66 -0.45
C HIS A 138 7.60 0.84 -1.07
N LEU A 139 7.57 1.36 -2.30
CA LEU A 139 6.35 1.55 -3.07
C LEU A 139 6.45 0.80 -4.40
N ASN A 140 5.54 -0.14 -4.62
CA ASN A 140 5.45 -0.88 -5.87
C ASN A 140 4.06 -0.79 -6.49
N LEU A 141 3.98 -0.14 -7.65
CA LEU A 141 2.77 0.14 -8.42
C LEU A 141 2.82 -0.50 -9.82
N GLU A 142 3.69 -1.46 -10.06
CA GLU A 142 3.83 -2.12 -11.36
C GLU A 142 2.53 -2.82 -11.80
N ASN A 143 2.32 -2.97 -13.12
CA ASN A 143 1.19 -3.71 -13.68
C ASN A 143 -0.20 -3.14 -13.37
N ASN A 144 -0.32 -1.84 -13.12
CA ASN A 144 -1.60 -1.14 -12.90
C ASN A 144 -2.08 -0.38 -14.14
N CYS A 145 -3.08 0.50 -13.99
CA CYS A 145 -3.66 1.31 -15.05
C CYS A 145 -3.34 2.81 -14.86
N LEU A 146 -2.14 3.13 -14.38
CA LEU A 146 -1.69 4.52 -14.28
C LEU A 146 -1.35 5.08 -15.67
N ASP A 147 -1.63 6.36 -15.87
CA ASP A 147 -1.27 7.10 -17.08
C ASP A 147 -0.02 7.97 -16.87
N SER A 148 0.50 8.56 -17.94
CA SER A 148 1.69 9.41 -17.86
C SER A 148 1.52 10.62 -16.94
N ALA A 149 0.30 11.17 -16.82
CA ALA A 149 0.03 12.31 -15.96
C ALA A 149 0.16 11.93 -14.48
N SER A 150 -0.51 10.86 -14.04
CA SER A 150 -0.43 10.37 -12.66
C SER A 150 1.00 9.95 -12.28
N VAL A 151 1.77 9.34 -13.19
CA VAL A 151 3.17 8.98 -12.93
C VAL A 151 4.09 10.19 -12.89
N LYS A 152 3.84 11.23 -13.69
CA LYS A 152 4.53 12.52 -13.57
C LYS A 152 4.24 13.19 -12.22
N ASP A 153 2.99 13.16 -11.78
CA ASP A 153 2.59 13.72 -10.48
C ASP A 153 3.28 12.99 -9.33
N LEU A 154 3.40 11.65 -9.40
CA LEU A 154 4.18 10.88 -8.43
C LEU A 154 5.62 11.41 -8.32
N ALA A 155 6.32 11.58 -9.46
CA ALA A 155 7.69 12.08 -9.44
C ALA A 155 7.79 13.52 -8.90
N THR A 156 6.86 14.39 -9.31
CA THR A 156 6.83 15.80 -8.92
C THR A 156 6.56 15.97 -7.42
N ASN A 157 5.56 15.28 -6.88
CA ASN A 157 5.20 15.39 -5.46
C ASN A 157 6.28 14.78 -4.55
N LEU A 158 6.94 13.69 -4.97
CA LEU A 158 8.08 13.13 -4.24
C LEU A 158 9.28 14.08 -4.24
N MET A 159 9.50 14.82 -5.33
CA MET A 159 10.57 15.82 -5.41
C MET A 159 10.31 16.98 -4.44
N GLU A 160 9.05 17.33 -4.21
CA GLU A 160 8.64 18.36 -3.25
C GLU A 160 8.65 17.89 -1.80
N ASN A 161 8.90 16.60 -1.54
CA ASN A 161 8.97 16.02 -0.20
C ASN A 161 10.42 15.65 0.18
N PRO A 162 11.21 16.58 0.74
CA PRO A 162 12.60 16.32 1.14
C PRO A 162 12.70 15.35 2.34
N SER A 163 11.59 15.11 3.05
CA SER A 163 11.52 14.18 4.19
C SER A 163 11.04 12.79 3.80
N SER A 164 10.75 12.54 2.52
CA SER A 164 10.36 11.23 2.04
C SER A 164 11.45 10.21 2.32
N LYS A 165 11.05 9.04 2.82
CA LYS A 165 11.96 7.92 3.10
C LYS A 165 11.92 6.82 2.04
N ILE A 166 11.25 7.06 0.91
CA ILE A 166 11.13 6.03 -0.13
C ILE A 166 12.51 5.70 -0.69
N GLU A 167 12.94 4.46 -0.45
CA GLU A 167 14.19 3.90 -0.97
C GLU A 167 13.96 3.09 -2.24
N THR A 168 12.78 2.49 -2.38
CA THR A 168 12.40 1.67 -3.54
C THR A 168 11.10 2.18 -4.13
N LEU A 169 11.15 2.64 -5.38
CA LEU A 169 9.98 3.08 -6.13
C LEU A 169 9.89 2.29 -7.43
N ARG A 170 8.77 1.60 -7.67
CA ARG A 170 8.56 0.83 -8.90
C ARG A 170 7.22 1.19 -9.52
N VAL A 171 7.24 1.64 -10.77
CA VAL A 171 6.06 2.14 -11.51
C VAL A 171 6.00 1.60 -12.94
N ALA A 172 6.89 0.70 -13.34
CA ALA A 172 6.97 0.16 -14.70
C ALA A 172 5.74 -0.68 -15.11
N GLN A 173 5.64 -0.99 -16.40
CA GLN A 173 4.64 -1.89 -16.98
C GLN A 173 3.19 -1.51 -16.68
N GLN A 174 2.79 -0.27 -16.94
CA GLN A 174 1.37 0.11 -16.81
C GLN A 174 0.57 -0.42 -18.00
N LYS A 175 -0.65 -0.93 -17.78
CA LYS A 175 -1.49 -1.56 -18.80
C LYS A 175 -1.85 -0.63 -19.96
N GLN A 176 -2.01 0.66 -19.70
CA GLN A 176 -2.44 1.65 -20.70
C GLN A 176 -1.29 2.25 -21.50
N VAL A 177 -0.11 2.43 -20.88
CA VAL A 177 1.05 3.13 -21.49
C VAL A 177 2.28 2.23 -21.67
N GLY A 178 2.23 1.00 -21.17
CA GLY A 178 3.33 0.04 -21.21
C GLY A 178 4.52 0.50 -20.35
N ASN A 179 5.71 0.51 -20.97
CA ASN A 179 6.95 0.93 -20.32
C ASN A 179 7.34 2.38 -20.63
N SER A 180 6.76 3.00 -21.65
CA SER A 180 7.16 4.35 -22.07
C SER A 180 6.09 5.35 -21.68
N PHE A 181 6.44 6.23 -20.74
CA PHE A 181 5.55 7.29 -20.26
C PHE A 181 5.69 8.60 -21.05
N GLY A 182 6.70 8.69 -21.93
CA GLY A 182 7.04 9.88 -22.69
C GLY A 182 8.02 10.81 -21.98
N ARG A 183 8.68 11.67 -22.78
CA ARG A 183 9.75 12.57 -22.33
C ARG A 183 9.40 13.44 -21.11
N PRO A 184 8.17 14.01 -20.95
CA PRO A 184 7.84 14.83 -19.78
C PRO A 184 7.90 14.05 -18.45
N VAL A 185 7.64 12.75 -18.47
CA VAL A 185 7.73 11.90 -17.29
C VAL A 185 9.18 11.55 -16.98
N GLU A 186 9.95 11.23 -18.03
CA GLU A 186 11.39 10.96 -17.92
C GLU A 186 12.15 12.17 -17.35
N GLU A 187 11.82 13.38 -17.80
CA GLU A 187 12.33 14.65 -17.26
C GLU A 187 11.97 14.83 -15.77
N ALA A 188 10.72 14.55 -15.38
CA ALA A 188 10.30 14.65 -13.99
C ALA A 188 11.06 13.68 -13.08
N PHE A 189 11.32 12.45 -13.54
CA PHE A 189 12.16 11.48 -12.80
C PHE A 189 13.63 11.90 -12.74
N GLY A 190 14.15 12.50 -13.80
CA GLY A 190 15.48 13.10 -13.81
C GLY A 190 15.63 14.15 -12.70
N HIS A 191 14.75 15.15 -12.69
CA HIS A 191 14.77 16.21 -11.67
C HIS A 191 14.47 15.71 -10.25
N LEU A 192 13.58 14.73 -10.10
CA LEU A 192 13.35 14.06 -8.82
C LEU A 192 14.67 13.50 -8.28
N LEU A 193 15.39 12.71 -9.07
CA LEU A 193 16.60 12.03 -8.61
C LEU A 193 17.82 12.95 -8.51
N GLU A 194 17.85 14.07 -9.24
CA GLU A 194 18.87 15.09 -9.00
C GLU A 194 18.81 15.62 -7.56
N LYS A 195 17.60 15.90 -7.05
CA LYS A 195 17.35 16.46 -5.71
C LYS A 195 17.19 15.41 -4.62
N ASN A 196 16.64 14.24 -4.93
CA ASN A 196 16.37 13.19 -3.98
C ASN A 196 17.59 12.29 -3.78
N GLU A 197 17.98 12.12 -2.52
CA GLU A 197 19.10 11.25 -2.12
C GLU A 197 18.67 9.94 -1.47
N ALA A 198 17.36 9.73 -1.30
CA ALA A 198 16.78 8.59 -0.58
C ALA A 198 16.52 7.39 -1.49
N ILE A 199 16.12 7.60 -2.76
CA ILE A 199 15.77 6.52 -3.68
C ILE A 199 17.04 5.77 -4.10
N LEU A 200 17.10 4.49 -3.75
CA LEU A 200 18.20 3.57 -4.03
C LEU A 200 17.87 2.60 -5.16
N ARG A 201 16.59 2.32 -5.38
CA ARG A 201 16.10 1.39 -6.40
C ARG A 201 14.91 2.00 -7.12
N LEU A 202 15.06 2.22 -8.43
CA LEU A 202 14.00 2.75 -9.28
C LEU A 202 13.60 1.70 -10.34
N GLY A 203 12.35 1.25 -10.28
CA GLY A 203 11.69 0.45 -11.31
C GLY A 203 10.92 1.36 -12.27
N PHE A 204 11.64 2.02 -13.17
CA PHE A 204 11.11 2.91 -14.21
C PHE A 204 11.92 2.72 -15.49
N PHE A 205 11.25 2.67 -16.64
CA PHE A 205 11.92 2.57 -17.93
C PHE A 205 12.08 3.97 -18.55
N CYS A 206 13.33 4.35 -18.83
CA CYS A 206 13.66 5.65 -19.43
C CYS A 206 14.23 5.46 -20.84
N SER A 207 13.48 5.94 -21.83
CA SER A 207 13.79 5.82 -23.25
C SER A 207 14.85 6.84 -23.66
N ASP A 208 14.75 8.09 -23.21
CA ASP A 208 15.72 9.15 -23.51
C ASP A 208 17.08 8.86 -22.87
N ALA A 209 18.13 8.88 -23.68
CA ALA A 209 19.48 8.57 -23.24
C ALA A 209 20.06 9.60 -22.26
N HIS A 210 19.68 10.87 -22.40
CA HIS A 210 20.11 11.93 -21.48
C HIS A 210 19.55 11.68 -20.08
N TRP A 211 18.23 11.51 -19.99
CA TRP A 211 17.55 11.29 -18.71
C TRP A 211 17.94 9.97 -18.07
N ARG A 212 18.09 8.90 -18.86
CA ARG A 212 18.54 7.60 -18.35
C ARG A 212 19.91 7.70 -17.68
N ASN A 213 20.88 8.36 -18.35
CA ASN A 213 22.21 8.55 -17.79
C ASN A 213 22.19 9.39 -16.49
N LEU A 214 21.33 10.41 -16.40
CA LEU A 214 21.17 11.21 -15.17
C LEU A 214 20.58 10.37 -14.03
N ILE A 215 19.49 9.66 -14.31
CA ILE A 215 18.82 8.75 -13.38
C ILE A 215 19.80 7.70 -12.84
N ASP A 216 20.53 7.02 -13.71
CA ASP A 216 21.49 5.97 -13.32
C ASP A 216 22.61 6.54 -12.43
N ARG A 217 23.16 7.70 -12.79
CA ARG A 217 24.19 8.37 -11.98
C ARG A 217 23.66 8.79 -10.61
N ALA A 218 22.45 9.32 -10.53
CA ALA A 218 21.83 9.71 -9.28
C ALA A 218 21.56 8.51 -8.38
N VAL A 219 21.04 7.41 -8.92
CA VAL A 219 20.83 6.16 -8.18
C VAL A 219 22.17 5.60 -7.67
N LEU A 220 23.23 5.60 -8.48
CA LEU A 220 24.57 5.20 -8.05
C LEU A 220 25.12 6.08 -6.92
N ARG A 221 24.96 7.42 -7.04
CA ARG A 221 25.32 8.39 -5.99
C ARG A 221 24.60 8.07 -4.68
N ASN A 222 23.28 7.87 -4.73
CA ASN A 222 22.45 7.61 -3.56
C ASN A 222 22.86 6.29 -2.87
N ASN A 223 23.13 5.23 -3.65
CA ASN A 223 23.65 3.97 -3.13
C ASN A 223 25.02 4.13 -2.46
N ASP A 224 25.92 4.94 -3.04
CA ASP A 224 27.22 5.24 -2.44
C ASP A 224 27.08 6.00 -1.11
N PHE A 225 26.17 6.99 -1.05
CA PHE A 225 25.85 7.73 0.18
C PHE A 225 25.28 6.80 1.26
N ALA A 226 24.33 5.93 0.91
CA ALA A 226 23.76 4.95 1.84
C ALA A 226 24.83 3.97 2.36
N ARG A 227 25.77 3.53 1.51
CA ARG A 227 26.90 2.69 1.92
C ARG A 227 27.82 3.42 2.91
N ARG A 228 28.17 4.68 2.63
CA ARG A 228 29.02 5.50 3.52
C ARG A 228 28.35 5.73 4.87
N ARG A 229 27.05 6.04 4.89
CA ARG A 229 26.25 6.18 6.12
C ARG A 229 26.31 4.92 6.98
N ARG A 230 26.11 3.74 6.39
CA ARG A 230 26.22 2.45 7.10
C ARG A 230 27.60 2.23 7.72
N LYS A 231 28.68 2.48 6.96
CA LYS A 231 30.05 2.34 7.47
C LYS A 231 30.34 3.27 8.65
N ARG A 232 29.88 4.53 8.57
CA ARG A 232 30.05 5.49 9.66
C ARG A 232 29.32 5.04 10.92
N ASN A 233 28.06 4.64 10.80
CA ASN A 233 27.27 4.18 11.94
C ASN A 233 27.88 2.94 12.61
N MET A 234 28.42 1.98 11.85
CA MET A 234 29.11 0.81 12.43
C MET A 234 30.36 1.21 13.22
N GLY A 235 31.16 2.15 12.72
CA GLY A 235 32.34 2.64 13.45
C GLY A 235 31.97 3.39 14.73
N GLU A 236 30.88 4.15 14.74
CA GLU A 236 30.36 4.84 15.93
C GLU A 236 29.85 3.84 16.98
N GLU A 237 29.16 2.78 16.57
CA GLU A 237 28.71 1.71 17.46
C GLU A 237 29.88 0.92 18.07
N GLU A 238 30.89 0.59 17.26
CA GLU A 238 32.11 -0.09 17.73
C GLU A 238 32.90 0.77 18.73
N ALA A 239 33.07 2.06 18.44
CA ALA A 239 33.71 3.01 19.34
C ALA A 239 32.94 3.14 20.67
N SER A 240 31.61 3.23 20.61
CA SER A 240 30.73 3.32 21.78
C SER A 240 30.82 2.05 22.65
N ARG A 241 30.83 0.86 22.04
CA ARG A 241 30.99 -0.42 22.73
C ARG A 241 32.36 -0.55 23.39
N SER A 242 33.42 -0.14 22.70
CA SER A 242 34.78 -0.15 23.25
C SER A 242 34.91 0.79 24.46
N ALA A 243 34.36 2.01 24.38
CA ALA A 243 34.37 2.95 25.49
C ALA A 243 33.59 2.43 26.71
N ALA A 244 32.44 1.79 26.50
CA ALA A 244 31.65 1.19 27.57
C ALA A 244 32.36 0.00 28.25
N MET A 245 33.17 -0.76 27.51
CA MET A 245 33.97 -1.86 28.06
C MET A 245 35.18 -1.38 28.87
N SER A 246 35.84 -0.29 28.45
CA SER A 246 36.97 0.29 29.17
C SER A 246 36.59 1.07 30.44
N ALA A 247 35.30 1.36 30.65
CA ALA A 247 34.77 2.06 31.82
C ALA A 247 34.27 1.10 32.94
N ARG A 248 34.42 -0.22 32.77
CA ARG A 248 34.13 -1.26 33.77
C ARG A 248 35.43 -1.83 34.32
#